data_AF-A0AB35U7N6-F1
#
_entry.id   AF-A0AB35U7N6-F1
#
_cell.length_a   1.000
_cell.length_b   1.000
_cell.length_c   1.000
_cell.angle_alpha   90.00
_cell.angle_beta   90.00
_cell.angle_gamma   90.00
#
_symmetry.space_group_name_H-M   'P 1'
#
loop_
_entity.id
_entity.type
_entity.pdbx_description
1 polymer ?
#
loop_
_entity_poly.entity_id
_entity_poly.type
_entity_poly.pdbx_seq_one_letter_code
_entity_poly.pdbx_strand_id
1 'polypeptide(L)'
;MVCSIVKKYSEINDSSIDDDHHKLANEQQCILSSAESFLNRYAQIVNSGLDQQLVRSEAQMISDIVNALPDSLSKAILADKLMDACEKRSAYYHDTDIDKWLLPSPYHFCDRIFNLAVGKIYKIFRDDRLTSGVRDYDENSQRYEARIRQYAHQLSEKTISDLINGINECIETVSSFETVMNPGSAFNHGLEIIADELSDNSALSMFFLSCIQRNGKSIDISPHRMFLHLVKEDRHRFYQQIAHEQYASADLRYQWQWLYFNCLSEDQIDAQELQNLYDFLKDTLDYNFVTVYYWDMKVFLKFQKIGPDIILYASRIILQKGRTSTNVANTFFYMMFLGKEDDFTPERLLNYYQNDLDLLKNIYSFELKHSDQSDLNGEYLSCFYDADPSWLSVYEDYLFNQDRIYGTDKEEQHRLKILWLKEDYLKIFDSIFDRLDGYTDPAQRFIKRYTLQSLLGTYIPEVKDRQKKWFLHLIDVNAMDADRIWLVFFLTEELDDAFRIEMFERFLSLNSDFQVFQKLSLLPHMVETTDSFVPVYEKQKKFLSRLLDLKVMSDIRYLEHRKWIKDSIDSKDREIQEEKKKDVRQVFS
;
A
#
# COMPACT_ATOMS: atom_id res chain seq x y z
N MET A 1 36.29 -11.19 9.72
CA MET A 1 36.01 -10.25 8.61
C MET A 1 35.86 -8.82 9.14
N VAL A 2 34.89 -8.51 10.01
CA VAL A 2 34.75 -7.17 10.64
C VAL A 2 36.00 -6.76 11.42
N CYS A 3 36.56 -7.63 12.27
CA CYS A 3 37.83 -7.35 12.96
C CYS A 3 39.01 -7.13 11.99
N SER A 4 39.04 -7.83 10.85
CA SER A 4 40.08 -7.65 9.82
C SER A 4 39.93 -6.33 9.07
N ILE A 5 38.69 -5.86 8.92
CA ILE A 5 38.33 -4.58 8.29
C ILE A 5 38.65 -3.41 9.23
N VAL A 6 38.33 -3.53 10.53
CA VAL A 6 38.65 -2.55 11.56
C VAL A 6 40.16 -2.45 11.82
N LYS A 7 40.89 -3.57 11.74
CA LYS A 7 42.36 -3.57 11.83
C LYS A 7 43.03 -2.86 10.63
N LYS A 8 42.42 -2.97 9.45
CA LYS A 8 42.84 -2.22 8.25
C LYS A 8 42.62 -0.70 8.43
N TYR A 9 41.60 -0.28 9.19
CA TYR A 9 41.34 1.12 9.53
C TYR A 9 42.44 1.72 10.43
N SER A 10 42.90 0.99 11.45
CA SER A 10 44.05 1.43 12.27
C SER A 10 45.34 1.55 11.46
N GLU A 11 45.55 0.67 10.47
CA GLU A 11 46.74 0.68 9.61
C GLU A 11 46.75 1.86 8.60
N ILE A 12 45.57 2.34 8.18
CA ILE A 12 45.44 3.47 7.24
C ILE A 12 45.73 4.82 7.94
N ASN A 13 45.35 4.98 9.21
CA ASN A 13 45.55 6.23 9.98
C ASN A 13 47.03 6.54 10.30
N ASP A 14 47.92 5.55 10.25
CA ASP A 14 49.35 5.70 10.54
C ASP A 14 50.21 6.02 9.28
N SER A 15 49.60 6.10 8.08
CA SER A 15 50.35 6.29 6.82
C SER A 15 50.27 7.72 6.26
N SER A 16 51.43 8.33 5.99
CA SER A 16 51.55 9.64 5.36
C SER A 16 51.31 9.57 3.84
N ILE A 17 50.10 9.97 3.43
CA ILE A 17 49.65 10.64 2.18
C ILE A 17 50.45 10.43 0.88
N ASP A 18 49.82 9.90 -0.20
CA ASP A 18 49.47 10.71 -1.40
C ASP A 18 48.45 10.06 -2.38
N ASP A 19 47.68 10.95 -3.05
CA ASP A 19 46.92 10.88 -4.32
C ASP A 19 45.66 10.01 -4.57
N ASP A 20 45.09 9.28 -3.61
CA ASP A 20 43.76 8.63 -3.78
C ASP A 20 42.76 8.97 -2.65
N HIS A 21 42.84 10.21 -2.16
CA HIS A 21 42.14 10.68 -0.96
C HIS A 21 40.62 10.50 -0.95
N HIS A 22 39.95 10.70 -2.08
CA HIS A 22 38.49 10.53 -2.14
C HIS A 22 38.07 9.06 -2.06
N LYS A 23 38.84 8.15 -2.64
CA LYS A 23 38.55 6.72 -2.64
C LYS A 23 38.82 6.11 -1.26
N LEU A 24 39.93 6.48 -0.63
CA LEU A 24 40.26 6.10 0.74
C LEU A 24 39.23 6.63 1.75
N ALA A 25 38.81 7.90 1.64
CA ALA A 25 37.76 8.47 2.50
C ALA A 25 36.40 7.76 2.33
N ASN A 26 36.03 7.41 1.09
CA ASN A 26 34.79 6.66 0.83
C ASN A 26 34.86 5.22 1.36
N GLU A 27 36.01 4.54 1.22
CA GLU A 27 36.23 3.21 1.78
C GLU A 27 36.19 3.24 3.31
N GLN A 28 36.79 4.25 3.95
CA GLN A 28 36.74 4.46 5.40
C GLN A 28 35.30 4.69 5.89
N GLN A 29 34.54 5.55 5.23
CA GLN A 29 33.15 5.83 5.60
C GLN A 29 32.28 4.57 5.49
N CYS A 30 32.46 3.77 4.43
CA CYS A 30 31.74 2.52 4.23
C CYS A 30 32.04 1.49 5.35
N ILE A 31 33.30 1.41 5.78
CA ILE A 31 33.73 0.54 6.88
C ILE A 31 33.08 0.98 8.20
N LEU A 32 33.09 2.27 8.51
CA LEU A 32 32.48 2.82 9.72
C LEU A 32 30.97 2.55 9.76
N SER A 33 30.24 2.89 8.69
CA SER A 33 28.80 2.62 8.61
C SER A 33 28.47 1.13 8.72
N SER A 34 29.30 0.24 8.17
CA SER A 34 29.12 -1.21 8.30
C SER A 34 29.32 -1.69 9.75
N ALA A 35 30.31 -1.14 10.46
CA ALA A 35 30.55 -1.45 11.86
C ALA A 35 29.42 -0.93 12.77
N GLU A 36 28.96 0.30 12.55
CA GLU A 36 27.83 0.90 13.28
C GLU A 36 26.54 0.11 13.06
N SER A 37 26.22 -0.24 11.81
CA SER A 37 25.05 -1.07 11.48
C SER A 37 25.13 -2.47 12.13
N PHE A 38 26.31 -3.09 12.11
CA PHE A 38 26.54 -4.37 12.79
C PHE A 38 26.30 -4.27 14.29
N LEU A 39 26.85 -3.26 14.97
CA LEU A 39 26.67 -3.06 16.40
C LEU A 39 25.21 -2.80 16.77
N ASN A 40 24.49 -1.98 15.98
CA ASN A 40 23.08 -1.72 16.19
C ASN A 40 22.25 -3.01 16.07
N ARG A 41 22.49 -3.81 15.03
CA ARG A 41 21.81 -5.10 14.83
C ARG A 41 22.16 -6.09 15.94
N TYR A 42 23.40 -6.13 16.38
CA TYR A 42 23.83 -6.96 17.50
C TYR A 42 23.07 -6.57 18.78
N ALA A 43 22.99 -5.29 19.12
CA ALA A 43 22.23 -4.81 20.27
C ALA A 43 20.75 -5.22 20.22
N GLN A 44 20.12 -5.12 19.05
CA GLN A 44 18.73 -5.57 18.84
C GLN A 44 18.57 -7.08 19.07
N ILE A 45 19.50 -7.89 18.56
CA ILE A 45 19.47 -9.36 18.71
C ILE A 45 19.67 -9.77 20.18
N VAL A 46 20.59 -9.12 20.90
CA VAL A 46 20.78 -9.33 22.34
C VAL A 46 19.49 -9.02 23.08
N ASN A 47 18.85 -7.90 22.77
CA ASN A 47 17.59 -7.48 23.38
C ASN A 47 16.40 -8.41 23.00
N SER A 48 16.39 -9.00 21.81
CA SER A 48 15.32 -9.91 21.35
C SER A 48 15.46 -11.36 21.84
N GLY A 49 16.54 -11.69 22.55
CA GLY A 49 16.66 -12.98 23.24
C GLY A 49 17.85 -13.87 22.86
N LEU A 50 18.95 -13.32 22.33
CA LEU A 50 20.18 -14.08 22.04
C LEU A 50 20.68 -14.90 23.24
N ASP A 51 21.17 -16.12 22.99
CA ASP A 51 21.74 -16.99 24.03
C ASP A 51 22.80 -16.25 24.87
N GLN A 52 22.65 -16.26 26.19
CA GLN A 52 23.54 -15.58 27.12
C GLN A 52 24.99 -16.09 27.03
N GLN A 53 25.21 -17.38 26.74
CA GLN A 53 26.55 -17.92 26.54
C GLN A 53 27.21 -17.36 25.29
N LEU A 54 26.42 -17.14 24.23
CA LEU A 54 26.90 -16.53 22.99
C LEU A 54 27.31 -15.08 23.23
N VAL A 55 26.46 -14.28 23.90
CA VAL A 55 26.78 -12.89 24.29
C VAL A 55 28.09 -12.81 25.06
N ARG A 56 28.30 -13.73 26.02
CA ARG A 56 29.53 -13.82 26.80
C ARG A 56 30.75 -14.18 25.95
N SER A 57 30.60 -15.11 25.00
CA SER A 57 31.69 -15.54 24.12
C SER A 57 32.12 -14.45 23.13
N GLU A 58 31.20 -13.55 22.74
CA GLU A 58 31.43 -12.49 21.77
C GLU A 58 31.80 -11.15 22.40
N ALA A 59 31.67 -11.00 23.72
CA ALA A 59 31.81 -9.72 24.44
C ALA A 59 33.13 -8.98 24.16
N GLN A 60 34.26 -9.69 24.13
CA GLN A 60 35.57 -9.08 23.81
C GLN A 60 35.61 -8.53 22.38
N MET A 61 35.10 -9.29 21.41
CA MET A 61 35.05 -8.85 20.01
C MET A 61 34.18 -7.60 19.86
N ILE A 62 33.03 -7.56 20.53
CA ILE A 62 32.14 -6.39 20.50
C ILE A 62 32.83 -5.17 21.13
N SER A 63 33.51 -5.34 22.27
CA SER A 63 34.29 -4.29 22.92
C SER A 63 35.40 -3.75 22.01
N ASP A 64 36.12 -4.62 21.31
CA ASP A 64 37.17 -4.23 20.37
C ASP A 64 36.61 -3.39 19.20
N ILE A 65 35.43 -3.76 18.68
CA ILE A 65 34.77 -3.01 17.60
C ILE A 65 34.33 -1.62 18.08
N VAL A 66 33.69 -1.52 19.26
CA VAL A 66 33.27 -0.24 19.83
C VAL A 66 34.47 0.67 20.07
N ASN A 67 35.56 0.15 20.65
CA ASN A 67 36.76 0.93 20.96
C ASN A 67 37.45 1.47 19.70
N ALA A 68 37.37 0.76 18.58
CA ALA A 68 37.96 1.17 17.32
C ALA A 68 37.17 2.26 16.58
N LEU A 69 35.90 2.48 16.94
CA LEU A 69 35.12 3.61 16.39
C LEU A 69 35.67 4.95 16.92
N PRO A 70 35.63 6.03 16.12
CA PRO A 70 36.00 7.37 16.58
C PRO A 70 35.05 7.88 17.67
N ASP A 71 35.54 8.72 18.57
CA ASP A 71 34.70 9.36 19.60
C ASP A 71 33.68 10.29 18.91
N SER A 72 32.43 9.85 18.87
CA SER A 72 31.31 10.52 18.19
C SER A 72 30.00 10.31 18.95
N LEU A 73 28.96 11.05 18.56
CA LEU A 73 27.60 10.80 19.06
C LEU A 73 27.10 9.40 18.66
N SER A 74 27.38 8.93 17.43
CA SER A 74 26.98 7.58 16.98
C SER A 74 27.59 6.49 17.87
N LYS A 75 28.89 6.56 18.16
CA LYS A 75 29.58 5.63 19.06
C LYS A 75 28.97 5.65 20.46
N ALA A 76 28.68 6.83 21.01
CA ALA A 76 28.04 6.97 22.32
C ALA A 76 26.63 6.34 22.34
N ILE A 77 25.81 6.57 21.31
CA ILE A 77 24.47 5.99 21.17
C ILE A 77 24.53 4.46 21.05
N LEU A 78 25.43 3.92 20.23
CA LEU A 78 25.58 2.48 20.04
C LEU A 78 26.07 1.79 21.32
N ALA A 79 27.04 2.40 22.01
CA ALA A 79 27.50 1.91 23.30
C ALA A 79 26.36 1.90 24.34
N ASP A 80 25.59 2.98 24.43
CA ASP A 80 24.41 3.12 25.30
C ASP A 80 23.35 2.04 25.03
N LYS A 81 23.03 1.76 23.75
CA LYS A 81 22.12 0.67 23.37
C LYS A 81 22.63 -0.72 23.74
N LEU A 82 23.94 -0.97 23.56
CA LEU A 82 24.56 -2.25 23.91
C LEU A 82 24.53 -2.48 25.42
N MET A 83 24.82 -1.44 26.21
CA MET A 83 24.71 -1.50 27.68
C MET A 83 23.28 -1.83 28.09
N ASP A 84 22.31 -1.08 27.59
CA ASP A 84 20.89 -1.27 27.92
C ASP A 84 20.40 -2.69 27.54
N ALA A 85 20.89 -3.27 26.44
CA ALA A 85 20.56 -4.64 26.02
C ALA A 85 21.18 -5.70 26.94
N CYS A 86 22.42 -5.49 27.37
CA CYS A 86 23.14 -6.38 28.29
C CYS A 86 22.54 -6.36 29.71
N GLU A 87 22.29 -5.19 30.28
CA GLU A 87 21.74 -5.03 31.63
C GLU A 87 20.41 -5.78 31.80
N LYS A 88 19.50 -5.65 30.83
CA LYS A 88 18.24 -6.41 30.83
C LYS A 88 18.44 -7.91 30.81
N ARG A 89 19.43 -8.39 30.05
CA ARG A 89 19.73 -9.82 29.96
C ARG A 89 20.25 -10.32 31.31
N SER A 90 21.12 -9.56 31.99
CA SER A 90 21.51 -9.85 33.37
C SER A 90 20.30 -9.97 34.28
N ALA A 91 19.40 -8.98 34.25
CA ALA A 91 18.20 -8.98 35.09
C ALA A 91 17.32 -10.21 34.85
N TYR A 92 17.12 -10.61 33.58
CA TYR A 92 16.33 -11.78 33.21
C TYR A 92 16.93 -13.10 33.70
N TYR A 93 18.26 -13.29 33.59
CA TYR A 93 18.95 -14.53 34.00
C TYR A 93 19.47 -14.50 35.45
N HIS A 94 19.25 -13.40 36.17
CA HIS A 94 19.77 -13.16 37.52
C HIS A 94 21.31 -13.27 37.57
N ASP A 95 21.96 -12.83 36.50
CA ASP A 95 23.41 -12.90 36.33
C ASP A 95 24.06 -11.58 36.74
N THR A 96 24.49 -11.50 38.00
CA THR A 96 25.10 -10.30 38.58
C THR A 96 26.47 -9.94 37.97
N ASP A 97 27.01 -10.79 37.11
CA ASP A 97 28.32 -10.54 36.51
C ASP A 97 28.21 -9.99 35.09
N ILE A 98 27.06 -9.96 34.39
CA ILE A 98 26.98 -9.61 32.95
C ILE A 98 27.63 -8.26 32.62
N ASP A 99 27.49 -7.27 33.50
CA ASP A 99 28.03 -5.92 33.35
C ASP A 99 29.57 -5.92 33.37
N LYS A 100 30.17 -6.99 33.92
CA LYS A 100 31.61 -7.25 33.90
C LYS A 100 32.06 -7.95 32.62
N TRP A 101 31.22 -8.56 31.79
CA TRP A 101 31.71 -9.36 30.64
C TRP A 101 32.15 -8.48 29.48
N LEU A 102 31.62 -7.26 29.40
CA LEU A 102 32.17 -6.20 28.55
C LEU A 102 33.36 -5.47 29.21
N LEU A 103 33.83 -5.91 30.40
CA LEU A 103 35.00 -5.53 31.26
C LEU A 103 35.77 -4.23 30.87
N PRO A 104 36.21 -3.42 31.85
CA PRO A 104 35.49 -2.63 32.84
C PRO A 104 35.57 -1.11 32.53
N SER A 105 34.51 -0.39 32.92
CA SER A 105 34.16 0.98 32.50
C SER A 105 33.70 1.00 31.05
N PRO A 106 32.38 0.94 30.79
CA PRO A 106 31.91 1.55 29.57
C PRO A 106 32.23 3.04 29.69
N TYR A 107 33.40 3.40 29.17
CA TYR A 107 33.52 4.54 28.31
C TYR A 107 33.29 5.89 29.01
N HIS A 108 34.33 6.40 29.70
CA HIS A 108 34.44 7.82 30.04
C HIS A 108 34.06 8.74 28.86
N PHE A 109 34.22 8.28 27.61
CA PHE A 109 33.76 9.03 26.45
C PHE A 109 32.23 9.16 26.39
N CYS A 110 31.42 8.15 26.74
CA CYS A 110 29.96 8.27 26.75
C CYS A 110 29.52 9.37 27.71
N ASP A 111 30.05 9.37 28.94
CA ASP A 111 29.80 10.45 29.90
C ASP A 111 30.26 11.80 29.35
N ARG A 112 31.43 11.88 28.72
CA ARG A 112 31.90 13.12 28.09
C ARG A 112 30.93 13.61 27.01
N ILE A 113 30.52 12.74 26.09
CA ILE A 113 29.65 13.07 24.95
C ILE A 113 28.23 13.38 25.43
N PHE A 114 27.66 12.60 26.33
CA PHE A 114 26.34 12.85 26.92
C PHE A 114 26.29 14.07 27.84
N ASN A 115 27.44 14.59 28.28
CA ASN A 115 27.51 15.88 28.98
C ASN A 115 27.57 17.10 28.03
N LEU A 116 27.84 16.89 26.74
CA LEU A 116 27.72 17.93 25.71
C LEU A 116 26.24 18.24 25.44
N ALA A 117 25.97 19.38 24.80
CA ALA A 117 24.61 19.84 24.52
C ALA A 117 23.78 18.82 23.74
N VAL A 118 24.31 18.31 22.60
CA VAL A 118 23.61 17.33 21.77
C VAL A 118 23.38 16.00 22.50
N GLY A 119 24.35 15.57 23.31
CA GLY A 119 24.23 14.33 24.09
C GLY A 119 23.17 14.42 25.19
N LYS A 120 23.02 15.60 25.82
CA LYS A 120 21.92 15.86 26.76
C LYS A 120 20.56 15.81 26.06
N ILE A 121 20.45 16.41 24.87
CA ILE A 121 19.24 16.37 24.04
C ILE A 121 18.90 14.92 23.68
N TYR A 122 19.87 14.13 23.21
CA TYR A 122 19.68 12.70 22.94
C TYR A 122 19.11 11.97 24.16
N LYS A 123 19.70 12.14 25.36
CA LYS A 123 19.23 11.44 26.57
C LYS A 123 17.79 11.83 26.97
N ILE A 124 17.36 13.04 26.66
CA ILE A 124 15.99 13.52 26.93
C ILE A 124 14.99 12.93 25.92
N PHE A 125 15.35 12.88 24.63
CA PHE A 125 14.42 12.52 23.55
C PHE A 125 14.50 11.06 23.09
N ARG A 126 15.54 10.32 23.48
CA ARG A 126 15.67 8.90 23.12
C ARG A 126 14.46 8.10 23.59
N ASP A 127 14.07 7.13 22.78
CA ASP A 127 13.10 6.13 23.18
C ASP A 127 13.75 5.15 24.17
N ASP A 128 13.49 5.35 25.46
CA ASP A 128 13.90 4.44 26.53
C ASP A 128 12.81 3.43 26.88
N ARG A 129 11.80 3.22 26.03
CA ARG A 129 10.67 2.32 26.36
C ARG A 129 11.13 0.91 26.65
N LEU A 130 12.09 0.43 25.88
CA LEU A 130 12.63 -0.91 26.10
C LEU A 130 13.48 -0.95 27.38
N THR A 131 14.05 0.16 27.84
CA THR A 131 15.14 0.25 28.81
C THR A 131 14.72 0.83 30.17
N SER A 132 13.50 1.36 30.26
CA SER A 132 12.95 1.96 31.48
C SER A 132 12.60 0.96 32.59
N GLY A 133 12.58 -0.35 32.29
CA GLY A 133 12.13 -1.41 33.20
C GLY A 133 10.61 -1.46 33.39
N VAL A 134 9.89 -0.51 32.79
CA VAL A 134 8.42 -0.41 32.80
C VAL A 134 7.87 -1.29 31.69
N ARG A 135 7.12 -2.33 32.07
CA ARG A 135 6.54 -3.28 31.10
C ARG A 135 5.26 -2.77 30.44
N ASP A 136 4.56 -1.86 31.12
CA ASP A 136 3.32 -1.28 30.61
C ASP A 136 3.62 -0.20 29.56
N TYR A 137 3.00 -0.32 28.39
CA TYR A 137 3.26 0.60 27.27
C TYR A 137 2.77 2.02 27.58
N ASP A 138 1.60 2.14 28.19
CA ASP A 138 0.95 3.43 28.45
C ASP A 138 1.72 4.20 29.53
N GLU A 139 2.11 3.53 30.61
CA GLU A 139 2.91 4.11 31.69
C GLU A 139 4.25 4.66 31.16
N ASN A 140 4.87 3.94 30.22
CA ASN A 140 6.14 4.30 29.62
C ASN A 140 6.00 5.50 28.66
N SER A 141 4.91 5.54 27.89
CA SER A 141 4.54 6.69 27.06
C SER A 141 4.31 7.94 27.92
N GLN A 142 3.55 7.81 29.01
CA GLN A 142 3.30 8.92 29.94
C GLN A 142 4.59 9.43 30.59
N ARG A 143 5.51 8.55 30.97
CA ARG A 143 6.83 8.93 31.51
C ARG A 143 7.66 9.69 30.47
N TYR A 144 7.69 9.22 29.23
CA TYR A 144 8.36 9.90 28.13
C TYR A 144 7.80 11.32 27.97
N GLU A 145 6.48 11.43 27.84
CA GLU A 145 5.80 12.72 27.68
C GLU A 145 6.08 13.67 28.86
N ALA A 146 5.99 13.18 30.10
CA ALA A 146 6.25 13.99 31.29
C ALA A 146 7.68 14.55 31.31
N ARG A 147 8.68 13.74 30.91
CA ARG A 147 10.08 14.18 30.78
C ARG A 147 10.21 15.29 29.74
N ILE A 148 9.56 15.15 28.58
CA ILE A 148 9.59 16.16 27.52
C ILE A 148 8.88 17.45 27.97
N ARG A 149 7.69 17.37 28.58
CA ARG A 149 6.96 18.55 29.10
C ARG A 149 7.76 19.30 30.16
N GLN A 150 8.42 18.57 31.07
CA GLN A 150 9.29 19.19 32.07
C GLN A 150 10.46 19.97 31.43
N TYR A 151 11.03 19.43 30.34
CA TYR A 151 12.08 20.11 29.58
C TYR A 151 11.53 21.33 28.83
N ALA A 152 10.32 21.24 28.26
CA ALA A 152 9.66 22.32 27.54
C ALA A 152 9.53 23.61 28.38
N HIS A 153 9.20 23.48 29.68
CA HIS A 153 9.08 24.64 30.59
C HIS A 153 10.38 25.41 30.84
N GLN A 154 11.54 24.84 30.48
CA GLN A 154 12.85 25.48 30.62
C GLN A 154 13.30 26.17 29.33
N LEU A 155 12.51 26.08 28.26
CA LEU A 155 12.86 26.64 26.96
C LEU A 155 12.67 28.15 26.91
N SER A 156 13.56 28.79 26.15
CA SER A 156 13.56 30.20 25.83
C SER A 156 14.04 30.38 24.39
N GLU A 157 13.89 31.56 23.79
CA GLU A 157 14.41 31.82 22.44
C GLU A 157 15.90 31.44 22.29
N LYS A 158 16.70 31.68 23.34
CA LYS A 158 18.14 31.35 23.32
C LYS A 158 18.40 29.85 23.23
N THR A 159 17.58 29.02 23.87
CA THR A 159 17.80 27.58 23.98
C THR A 159 17.06 26.77 22.92
N ILE A 160 16.02 27.33 22.29
CA ILE A 160 15.29 26.68 21.20
C ILE A 160 16.18 26.41 19.98
N SER A 161 17.08 27.34 19.62
CA SER A 161 17.99 27.13 18.49
C SER A 161 18.93 25.94 18.72
N ASP A 162 19.48 25.82 19.94
CA ASP A 162 20.35 24.71 20.33
C ASP A 162 19.57 23.39 20.34
N LEU A 163 18.31 23.41 20.80
CA LEU A 163 17.42 22.25 20.76
C LEU A 163 17.22 21.76 19.32
N ILE A 164 16.79 22.63 18.40
CA ILE A 164 16.49 22.23 17.02
C ILE A 164 17.73 21.68 16.32
N ASN A 165 18.89 22.35 16.48
CA ASN A 165 20.14 21.87 15.91
C ASN A 165 20.55 20.50 16.49
N GLY A 166 20.44 20.34 17.81
CA GLY A 166 20.78 19.09 18.48
C GLY A 166 19.84 17.94 18.10
N ILE A 167 18.54 18.20 17.95
CA ILE A 167 17.58 17.20 17.45
C ILE A 167 17.91 16.81 16.02
N ASN A 168 18.19 17.79 15.14
CA ASN A 168 18.56 17.50 13.76
C ASN A 168 19.81 16.60 13.69
N GLU A 169 20.85 16.92 14.46
CA GLU A 169 22.07 16.10 14.57
C GLU A 169 21.77 14.70 15.13
N CYS A 170 20.90 14.58 16.13
CA CYS A 170 20.49 13.30 16.68
C CYS A 170 19.76 12.44 15.63
N ILE A 171 18.81 13.00 14.89
CA ILE A 171 18.07 12.26 13.86
C ILE A 171 19.02 11.81 12.75
N GLU A 172 19.89 12.70 12.25
CA GLU A 172 20.87 12.34 11.22
C GLU A 172 21.81 11.23 11.70
N THR A 173 22.28 11.32 12.94
CA THR A 173 23.16 10.33 13.56
C THR A 173 22.46 8.97 13.68
N VAL A 174 21.24 8.93 14.23
CA VAL A 174 20.51 7.66 14.39
C VAL A 174 20.17 7.05 13.04
N SER A 175 19.80 7.88 12.06
CA SER A 175 19.48 7.45 10.70
C SER A 175 20.66 6.84 9.95
N SER A 176 21.91 7.11 10.37
CA SER A 176 23.10 6.58 9.67
C SER A 176 23.33 5.08 9.92
N PHE A 177 22.78 4.53 11.00
CA PHE A 177 22.99 3.12 11.38
C PHE A 177 21.71 2.34 11.72
N GLU A 178 20.56 3.01 11.84
CA GLU A 178 19.26 2.36 11.99
C GLU A 178 18.64 1.98 10.64
N THR A 179 18.08 0.77 10.59
CA THR A 179 17.36 0.26 9.41
C THR A 179 15.85 0.24 9.60
N VAL A 180 15.35 0.73 10.74
CA VAL A 180 13.91 0.78 11.03
C VAL A 180 13.24 1.89 10.22
N MET A 181 11.95 1.71 9.94
CA MET A 181 11.14 2.74 9.31
C MET A 181 11.03 3.94 10.26
N ASN A 182 11.50 5.11 9.82
CA ASN A 182 11.50 6.38 10.56
C ASN A 182 12.28 6.39 11.91
N PRO A 183 13.63 6.31 11.87
CA PRO A 183 14.49 6.36 13.06
C PRO A 183 14.37 7.67 13.88
N GLY A 184 13.87 8.74 13.28
CA GLY A 184 13.62 10.03 13.94
C GLY A 184 12.32 10.12 14.74
N SER A 185 11.48 9.09 14.71
CA SER A 185 10.09 9.14 15.23
C SER A 185 9.97 9.61 16.68
N ALA A 186 10.81 9.12 17.58
CA ALA A 186 10.80 9.57 18.99
C ALA A 186 11.15 11.06 19.11
N PHE A 187 12.16 11.53 18.37
CA PHE A 187 12.56 12.94 18.39
C PHE A 187 11.47 13.87 17.85
N ASN A 188 10.86 13.49 16.73
CA ASN A 188 9.73 14.22 16.14
C ASN A 188 8.54 14.26 17.10
N HIS A 189 8.17 13.12 17.71
CA HIS A 189 7.11 13.08 18.72
C HIS A 189 7.40 13.97 19.93
N GLY A 190 8.64 13.99 20.43
CA GLY A 190 9.06 14.92 21.48
C GLY A 190 8.93 16.38 21.08
N LEU A 191 9.26 16.72 19.83
CA LEU A 191 9.07 18.09 19.31
C LEU A 191 7.60 18.48 19.20
N GLU A 192 6.70 17.55 18.87
CA GLU A 192 5.25 17.80 18.86
C GLU A 192 4.74 18.16 20.26
N ILE A 193 5.18 17.41 21.29
CA ILE A 193 4.83 17.71 22.69
C ILE A 193 5.32 19.10 23.09
N ILE A 194 6.56 19.46 22.70
CA ILE A 194 7.09 20.80 22.95
C ILE A 194 6.27 21.84 22.22
N ALA A 195 5.87 21.59 20.97
CA ALA A 195 5.03 22.51 20.22
C ALA A 195 3.69 22.75 20.95
N ASP A 196 3.07 21.71 21.47
CA ASP A 196 1.85 21.82 22.28
C ASP A 196 2.05 22.67 23.54
N GLU A 197 3.16 22.50 24.26
CA GLU A 197 3.47 23.27 25.47
C GLU A 197 3.78 24.75 25.17
N LEU A 198 4.37 25.04 24.00
CA LEU A 198 4.68 26.40 23.58
C LEU A 198 3.50 27.13 22.92
N SER A 199 2.42 26.40 22.59
CA SER A 199 1.30 26.89 21.77
C SER A 199 0.62 28.14 22.32
N ASP A 200 0.58 28.31 23.65
CA ASP A 200 -0.10 29.46 24.29
C ASP A 200 0.79 30.73 24.31
N ASN A 201 2.04 30.65 23.83
CA ASN A 201 2.95 31.78 23.66
C ASN A 201 3.33 31.95 22.18
N SER A 202 2.66 32.87 21.50
CA SER A 202 2.79 33.04 20.05
C SER A 202 4.16 33.54 19.59
N ALA A 203 4.84 34.34 20.41
CA ALA A 203 6.21 34.78 20.10
C ALA A 203 7.18 33.59 20.13
N LEU A 204 7.11 32.75 21.17
CA LEU A 204 7.92 31.53 21.27
C LEU A 204 7.55 30.49 20.22
N SER A 205 6.25 30.31 19.94
CA SER A 205 5.75 29.44 18.88
C SER A 205 6.32 29.82 17.52
N MET A 206 6.22 31.11 17.16
CA MET A 206 6.76 31.61 15.90
C MET A 206 8.28 31.49 15.84
N PHE A 207 8.97 31.72 16.95
CA PHE A 207 10.42 31.54 17.02
C PHE A 207 10.80 30.06 16.81
N PHE A 208 10.13 29.14 17.50
CA PHE A 208 10.31 27.69 17.38
C PHE A 208 10.12 27.20 15.95
N LEU A 209 9.00 27.55 15.31
CA LEU A 209 8.75 27.21 13.91
C LEU A 209 9.85 27.79 13.00
N SER A 210 10.28 29.03 13.23
CA SER A 210 11.33 29.66 12.42
C SER A 210 12.72 28.99 12.58
N CYS A 211 13.02 28.43 13.74
CA CYS A 211 14.24 27.65 13.94
C CYS A 211 14.19 26.34 13.14
N ILE A 212 13.05 25.65 13.17
CA ILE A 212 12.84 24.42 12.38
C ILE A 212 12.90 24.74 10.88
N GLN A 213 12.25 25.81 10.42
CA GLN A 213 12.32 26.23 9.01
C GLN A 213 13.76 26.40 8.54
N ARG A 214 14.63 27.02 9.34
CA ARG A 214 16.02 27.31 8.94
C ARG A 214 16.97 26.12 9.10
N ASN A 215 16.76 25.27 10.10
CA ASN A 215 17.76 24.29 10.53
C ASN A 215 17.24 22.83 10.61
N GLY A 216 15.94 22.61 10.52
CA GLY A 216 15.28 21.31 10.74
C GLY A 216 15.22 20.41 9.51
N LYS A 217 16.35 20.18 8.85
CA LYS A 217 16.42 19.39 7.60
C LYS A 217 15.87 17.96 7.76
N SER A 218 16.12 17.36 8.92
CA SER A 218 15.75 15.98 9.26
C SER A 218 14.52 15.90 10.19
N ILE A 219 13.87 17.03 10.46
CA ILE A 219 12.69 17.12 11.32
C ILE A 219 11.44 17.01 10.46
N ASP A 220 10.50 16.17 10.90
CA ASP A 220 9.20 15.95 10.26
C ASP A 220 8.12 15.98 11.36
N ILE A 221 7.48 17.15 11.52
CA ILE A 221 6.45 17.40 12.53
C ILE A 221 5.25 18.15 11.92
N SER A 222 4.08 17.94 12.50
CA SER A 222 2.77 18.55 12.21
C SER A 222 2.15 19.15 13.50
N PRO A 223 2.66 20.30 13.98
CA PRO A 223 2.29 20.87 15.29
C PRO A 223 0.90 21.52 15.30
N HIS A 224 -0.15 20.70 15.30
CA HIS A 224 -1.53 21.10 15.04
C HIS A 224 -2.08 22.11 16.05
N ARG A 225 -1.89 21.93 17.36
CA ARG A 225 -2.38 22.87 18.39
C ARG A 225 -1.73 24.25 18.24
N MET A 226 -0.43 24.28 17.95
CA MET A 226 0.30 25.52 17.72
C MET A 226 -0.23 26.26 16.49
N PHE A 227 -0.47 25.53 15.39
CA PHE A 227 -1.04 26.10 14.17
C PHE A 227 -2.44 26.68 14.41
N LEU A 228 -3.31 25.96 15.13
CA LEU A 228 -4.63 26.47 15.51
C LEU A 228 -4.55 27.81 16.26
N HIS A 229 -3.61 27.94 17.19
CA HIS A 229 -3.43 29.17 17.96
C HIS A 229 -2.93 30.33 17.07
N LEU A 230 -1.90 30.09 16.26
CA LEU A 230 -1.28 31.10 15.40
C LEU A 230 -2.23 31.58 14.28
N VAL A 231 -3.01 30.66 13.68
CA VAL A 231 -4.07 30.99 12.73
C VAL A 231 -5.12 31.90 13.38
N LYS A 232 -5.52 31.59 14.60
CA LYS A 232 -6.52 32.40 15.33
C LYS A 232 -6.02 33.81 15.64
N GLU A 233 -4.73 34.00 15.90
CA GLU A 233 -4.17 35.32 16.18
C GLU A 233 -4.00 36.20 14.93
N ASP A 234 -3.29 35.72 13.91
CA ASP A 234 -3.00 36.47 12.68
C ASP A 234 -2.71 35.52 11.52
N ARG A 235 -3.76 34.87 10.99
CA ARG A 235 -3.67 33.91 9.88
C ARG A 235 -2.90 34.40 8.67
N HIS A 236 -3.10 35.66 8.26
CA HIS A 236 -2.50 36.23 7.05
C HIS A 236 -0.99 36.35 7.19
N ARG A 237 -0.54 36.93 8.31
CA ARG A 237 0.89 37.04 8.61
C ARG A 237 1.51 35.67 8.82
N PHE A 238 0.80 34.76 9.49
CA PHE A 238 1.30 33.42 9.73
C PHE A 238 1.51 32.65 8.42
N TYR A 239 0.54 32.69 7.50
CA TYR A 239 0.66 32.08 6.18
C TYR A 239 1.87 32.64 5.41
N GLN A 240 2.04 33.97 5.38
CA GLN A 240 3.20 34.60 4.72
C GLN A 240 4.53 34.10 5.26
N GLN A 241 4.63 33.81 6.56
CA GLN A 241 5.84 33.28 7.17
C GLN A 241 6.10 31.81 6.81
N ILE A 242 5.07 30.98 6.74
CA ILE A 242 5.24 29.56 6.36
C ILE A 242 5.31 29.36 4.84
N ALA A 243 4.81 30.30 4.05
CA ALA A 243 4.86 30.25 2.58
C ALA A 243 6.20 30.71 2.00
N HIS A 244 7.06 31.35 2.80
CA HIS A 244 8.34 31.90 2.34
C HIS A 244 9.35 30.80 1.92
N GLU A 245 10.23 31.11 0.96
CA GLU A 245 11.02 30.13 0.20
C GLU A 245 12.14 29.40 0.96
N GLN A 246 12.62 29.90 2.09
CA GLN A 246 13.84 29.38 2.75
C GLN A 246 13.50 28.35 3.83
N TYR A 247 13.28 27.10 3.41
CA TYR A 247 13.22 25.95 4.28
C TYR A 247 14.48 25.09 4.16
N ALA A 248 14.91 24.51 5.28
CA ALA A 248 15.94 23.47 5.32
C ALA A 248 15.47 22.17 4.63
N SER A 249 14.15 21.91 4.66
CA SER A 249 13.49 20.81 3.97
C SER A 249 12.27 21.34 3.19
N ALA A 250 12.25 21.14 1.87
CA ALA A 250 11.13 21.57 1.04
C ALA A 250 9.84 20.79 1.33
N ASP A 251 9.94 19.52 1.75
CA ASP A 251 8.77 18.69 2.08
C ASP A 251 8.01 19.28 3.27
N LEU A 252 8.75 19.76 4.28
CA LEU A 252 8.19 20.39 5.47
C LEU A 252 7.39 21.66 5.13
N ARG A 253 7.85 22.44 4.14
CA ARG A 253 7.13 23.64 3.66
C ARG A 253 5.73 23.28 3.21
N TYR A 254 5.59 22.28 2.35
CA TYR A 254 4.29 21.88 1.81
C TYR A 254 3.39 21.24 2.87
N GLN A 255 3.96 20.42 3.75
CA GLN A 255 3.26 19.84 4.88
C GLN A 255 2.67 20.91 5.79
N TRP A 256 3.43 21.97 6.10
CA TRP A 256 2.97 23.06 6.96
C TRP A 256 1.95 23.96 6.27
N GLN A 257 2.12 24.28 4.98
CA GLN A 257 1.08 24.98 4.22
C GLN A 257 -0.22 24.17 4.19
N TRP A 258 -0.14 22.85 4.02
CA TRP A 258 -1.32 21.99 4.10
C TRP A 258 -1.95 21.96 5.50
N LEU A 259 -1.12 21.85 6.55
CA LEU A 259 -1.59 21.90 7.94
C LEU A 259 -2.31 23.22 8.24
N TYR A 260 -1.79 24.34 7.73
CA TYR A 260 -2.44 25.64 7.83
C TYR A 260 -3.86 25.61 7.25
N PHE A 261 -4.03 25.09 6.02
CA PHE A 261 -5.37 24.98 5.43
C PHE A 261 -6.28 24.03 6.21
N ASN A 262 -5.74 22.98 6.82
CA ASN A 262 -6.51 22.10 7.72
C ASN A 262 -6.99 22.82 8.99
N CYS A 263 -6.17 23.70 9.57
CA CYS A 263 -6.49 24.42 10.80
C CYS A 263 -7.50 25.56 10.62
N LEU A 264 -7.73 26.05 9.39
CA LEU A 264 -8.75 27.08 9.12
C LEU A 264 -10.17 26.55 9.38
N SER A 265 -10.97 27.29 10.13
CA SER A 265 -12.43 27.11 10.17
C SER A 265 -13.13 27.84 9.02
N GLU A 266 -14.36 27.44 8.68
CA GLU A 266 -15.11 28.03 7.56
C GLU A 266 -15.30 29.55 7.66
N ASP A 267 -15.42 30.09 8.88
CA ASP A 267 -15.56 31.52 9.13
C ASP A 267 -14.26 32.31 8.99
N GLN A 268 -13.10 31.64 9.01
CA GLN A 268 -11.79 32.23 8.81
C GLN A 268 -11.38 32.32 7.34
N ILE A 269 -12.09 31.61 6.46
CA ILE A 269 -11.76 31.55 5.03
C ILE A 269 -12.32 32.79 4.33
N ASP A 270 -11.42 33.56 3.72
CA ASP A 270 -11.72 34.70 2.87
C ASP A 270 -11.08 34.55 1.49
N ALA A 271 -11.21 35.59 0.64
CA ALA A 271 -10.67 35.57 -0.71
C ALA A 271 -9.13 35.43 -0.76
N GLN A 272 -8.42 35.92 0.26
CA GLN A 272 -6.96 35.78 0.33
C GLN A 272 -6.59 34.33 0.62
N GLU A 273 -7.29 33.65 1.54
CA GLU A 273 -7.02 32.24 1.81
C GLU A 273 -7.35 31.32 0.64
N LEU A 274 -8.43 31.62 -0.09
CA LEU A 274 -8.74 30.88 -1.31
C LEU A 274 -7.63 31.07 -2.37
N GLN A 275 -7.11 32.29 -2.53
CA GLN A 275 -6.02 32.56 -3.46
C GLN A 275 -4.72 31.85 -3.02
N ASN A 276 -4.39 31.89 -1.73
CA ASN A 276 -3.26 31.17 -1.14
C ASN A 276 -3.33 29.67 -1.45
N LEU A 277 -4.51 29.05 -1.30
CA LEU A 277 -4.74 27.64 -1.62
C LEU A 277 -4.56 27.36 -3.13
N TYR A 278 -5.08 28.23 -4.00
CA TYR A 278 -4.87 28.09 -5.44
C TYR A 278 -3.40 28.16 -5.84
N ASP A 279 -2.63 29.05 -5.21
CA ASP A 279 -1.21 29.19 -5.50
C ASP A 279 -0.42 27.99 -4.95
N PHE A 280 -0.75 27.47 -3.77
CA PHE A 280 -0.20 26.22 -3.25
C PHE A 280 -0.42 25.02 -4.19
N LEU A 281 -1.65 24.85 -4.70
CA LEU A 281 -1.97 23.74 -5.62
C LEU A 281 -1.15 23.83 -6.93
N LYS A 282 -0.87 25.05 -7.40
CA LYS A 282 -0.02 25.30 -8.56
C LYS A 282 1.47 25.09 -8.23
N ASP A 283 1.97 25.57 -7.10
CA ASP A 283 3.39 25.52 -6.76
C ASP A 283 3.91 24.09 -6.50
N THR A 284 3.06 23.23 -5.94
CA THR A 284 3.36 21.81 -5.64
C THR A 284 3.56 20.91 -6.87
N LEU A 285 3.84 21.45 -8.07
CA LEU A 285 3.83 20.72 -9.36
C LEU A 285 5.01 19.73 -9.56
N ASP A 286 6.13 19.88 -8.86
CA ASP A 286 7.39 19.16 -9.19
C ASP A 286 7.95 18.20 -8.10
N TYR A 287 7.22 17.93 -7.01
CA TYR A 287 7.76 17.16 -5.88
C TYR A 287 7.33 15.68 -5.84
N ASN A 288 8.32 14.80 -5.59
CA ASN A 288 8.08 13.39 -5.29
C ASN A 288 7.70 13.26 -3.81
N PHE A 289 6.40 13.22 -3.54
CA PHE A 289 5.85 13.02 -2.21
C PHE A 289 6.18 11.61 -1.68
N VAL A 290 7.13 11.51 -0.74
CA VAL A 290 7.48 10.24 -0.09
C VAL A 290 6.67 10.01 1.20
N THR A 291 6.05 11.04 1.77
CA THR A 291 5.33 10.93 3.05
C THR A 291 4.07 11.81 3.09
N VAL A 292 2.99 11.36 2.43
CA VAL A 292 1.70 12.09 2.46
C VAL A 292 0.54 11.16 2.76
N TYR A 293 0.49 10.70 4.01
CA TYR A 293 -0.64 9.92 4.52
C TYR A 293 -1.82 10.79 4.99
N TYR A 294 -1.81 12.11 4.76
CA TYR A 294 -2.72 13.05 5.42
C TYR A 294 -3.32 14.16 4.53
N TRP A 295 -3.16 14.09 3.20
CA TRP A 295 -3.77 15.08 2.31
C TRP A 295 -5.14 14.59 1.84
N ASP A 296 -6.18 15.12 2.48
CA ASP A 296 -7.57 14.74 2.27
C ASP A 296 -8.33 15.84 1.50
N MET A 297 -9.13 15.43 0.51
CA MET A 297 -10.05 16.30 -0.23
C MET A 297 -11.05 17.04 0.65
N LYS A 298 -11.30 16.61 1.90
CA LYS A 298 -12.19 17.30 2.86
C LYS A 298 -11.78 18.75 3.12
N VAL A 299 -10.50 19.09 3.02
CA VAL A 299 -10.04 20.48 3.19
C VAL A 299 -10.77 21.42 2.25
N PHE A 300 -11.02 21.00 1.00
CA PHE A 300 -11.68 21.81 -0.01
C PHE A 300 -13.15 22.11 0.31
N LEU A 301 -13.83 21.25 1.10
CA LEU A 301 -15.23 21.45 1.48
C LEU A 301 -15.42 22.78 2.23
N LYS A 302 -14.48 23.12 3.12
CA LYS A 302 -14.49 24.36 3.90
C LYS A 302 -14.41 25.62 3.02
N PHE A 303 -13.82 25.51 1.84
CA PHE A 303 -13.62 26.63 0.91
C PHE A 303 -14.80 26.85 -0.04
N GLN A 304 -15.76 25.93 -0.12
CA GLN A 304 -16.86 25.98 -1.10
C GLN A 304 -17.73 27.24 -1.00
N LYS A 305 -17.86 27.82 0.21
CA LYS A 305 -18.66 29.04 0.41
C LYS A 305 -18.08 30.24 -0.34
N ILE A 306 -16.75 30.34 -0.45
CA ILE A 306 -16.06 31.45 -1.11
C ILE A 306 -15.66 31.09 -2.54
N GLY A 307 -15.26 29.83 -2.77
CA GLY A 307 -14.96 29.28 -4.09
C GLY A 307 -15.85 28.07 -4.38
N PRO A 308 -17.06 28.26 -4.91
CA PRO A 308 -18.00 27.15 -5.18
C PRO A 308 -17.43 26.03 -6.04
N ASP A 309 -16.53 26.36 -6.97
CA ASP A 309 -15.89 25.41 -7.89
C ASP A 309 -14.54 24.88 -7.38
N ILE A 310 -14.18 25.09 -6.11
CA ILE A 310 -12.87 24.69 -5.56
C ILE A 310 -12.58 23.20 -5.73
N ILE A 311 -13.58 22.33 -5.54
CA ILE A 311 -13.43 20.89 -5.72
C ILE A 311 -13.06 20.59 -7.17
N LEU A 312 -13.81 21.13 -8.13
CA LEU A 312 -13.54 20.95 -9.57
C LEU A 312 -12.14 21.44 -9.93
N TYR A 313 -11.78 22.63 -9.45
CA TYR A 313 -10.48 23.24 -9.71
C TYR A 313 -9.33 22.40 -9.16
N ALA A 314 -9.40 22.01 -7.88
CA ALA A 314 -8.38 21.20 -7.22
C ALA A 314 -8.23 19.85 -7.91
N SER A 315 -9.35 19.18 -8.19
CA SER A 315 -9.36 17.87 -8.84
C SER A 315 -8.74 17.88 -10.23
N ARG A 316 -8.92 18.93 -11.03
CA ARG A 316 -8.24 19.04 -12.34
C ARG A 316 -6.72 19.10 -12.17
N ILE A 317 -6.24 19.92 -11.24
CA ILE A 317 -4.80 20.07 -10.98
C ILE A 317 -4.22 18.75 -10.47
N ILE A 318 -4.87 18.13 -9.50
CA ILE A 318 -4.44 16.86 -8.89
C ILE A 318 -4.42 15.74 -9.94
N LEU A 319 -5.50 15.58 -10.71
CA LEU A 319 -5.59 14.55 -11.75
C LEU A 319 -4.55 14.76 -12.86
N GLN A 320 -4.29 16.01 -13.27
CA GLN A 320 -3.25 16.32 -14.25
C GLN A 320 -1.86 15.88 -13.74
N LYS A 321 -1.55 16.08 -12.46
CA LYS A 321 -0.31 15.61 -11.83
C LYS A 321 -0.28 14.09 -11.67
N GLY A 322 -1.42 13.45 -11.41
CA GLY A 322 -1.52 11.98 -11.35
C GLY A 322 -1.02 11.27 -12.61
N ARG A 323 -1.01 11.95 -13.75
CA ARG A 323 -0.46 11.43 -15.02
C ARG A 323 1.06 11.35 -15.04
N THR A 324 1.76 12.14 -14.22
CA THR A 324 3.23 12.11 -14.09
C THR A 324 3.69 11.45 -12.78
N SER A 325 2.91 11.59 -11.71
CA SER A 325 3.18 10.99 -10.40
C SER A 325 1.91 10.41 -9.78
N THR A 326 1.71 9.10 -9.96
CA THR A 326 0.54 8.38 -9.48
C THR A 326 0.30 8.54 -7.99
N ASN A 327 1.38 8.53 -7.18
CA ASN A 327 1.28 8.62 -5.72
C ASN A 327 0.57 9.90 -5.26
N VAL A 328 0.77 11.02 -5.95
CA VAL A 328 0.17 12.31 -5.57
C VAL A 328 -1.34 12.30 -5.73
N ALA A 329 -1.82 11.87 -6.90
CA ALA A 329 -3.26 11.83 -7.14
C ALA A 329 -3.93 10.77 -6.28
N ASN A 330 -3.28 9.62 -6.09
CA ASN A 330 -3.79 8.58 -5.20
C ASN A 330 -3.95 9.09 -3.77
N THR A 331 -2.98 9.83 -3.22
CA THR A 331 -3.08 10.43 -1.89
C THR A 331 -4.39 11.21 -1.69
N PHE A 332 -4.79 12.04 -2.67
CA PHE A 332 -5.99 12.86 -2.56
C PHE A 332 -7.28 12.09 -2.83
N PHE A 333 -7.31 11.27 -3.87
CA PHE A 333 -8.54 10.64 -4.35
C PHE A 333 -8.87 9.33 -3.64
N TYR A 334 -7.89 8.64 -3.07
CA TYR A 334 -8.09 7.36 -2.39
C TYR A 334 -9.21 7.42 -1.35
N MET A 335 -9.20 8.43 -0.47
CA MET A 335 -10.20 8.58 0.60
C MET A 335 -11.61 8.84 0.06
N MET A 336 -11.75 9.43 -1.14
CA MET A 336 -13.05 9.73 -1.75
C MET A 336 -13.84 8.47 -2.11
N PHE A 337 -13.19 7.32 -2.35
CA PHE A 337 -13.84 6.09 -2.83
C PHE A 337 -13.75 4.93 -1.84
N LEU A 338 -13.36 5.17 -0.58
CA LEU A 338 -13.27 4.12 0.44
C LEU A 338 -14.62 3.66 1.00
N GLY A 339 -15.69 4.45 0.82
CA GLY A 339 -17.02 4.11 1.35
C GLY A 339 -17.13 4.18 2.89
N LYS A 340 -16.20 4.87 3.56
CA LYS A 340 -16.19 5.04 5.02
C LYS A 340 -16.42 6.48 5.49
N GLU A 341 -16.57 7.40 4.55
CA GLU A 341 -16.62 8.83 4.84
C GLU A 341 -17.95 9.44 4.41
N ASP A 342 -18.68 10.01 5.37
CA ASP A 342 -19.96 10.67 5.12
C ASP A 342 -19.85 11.86 4.15
N ASP A 343 -18.66 12.44 4.01
CA ASP A 343 -18.40 13.60 3.18
C ASP A 343 -18.30 13.29 1.68
N PHE A 344 -17.96 12.06 1.34
CA PHE A 344 -17.73 11.59 -0.03
C PHE A 344 -18.60 10.39 -0.41
N THR A 345 -19.81 10.29 0.13
CA THR A 345 -20.82 9.36 -0.39
C THR A 345 -21.01 9.52 -1.90
N PRO A 346 -21.36 8.47 -2.66
CA PRO A 346 -21.54 8.55 -4.11
C PRO A 346 -22.47 9.70 -4.57
N GLU A 347 -23.58 9.97 -3.87
CA GLU A 347 -24.52 11.05 -4.20
C GLU A 347 -23.89 12.44 -4.02
N ARG A 348 -23.06 12.61 -2.97
CA ARG A 348 -22.31 13.85 -2.75
C ARG A 348 -21.27 14.06 -3.84
N LEU A 349 -20.57 13.01 -4.26
CA LEU A 349 -19.64 13.12 -5.40
C LEU A 349 -20.37 13.53 -6.67
N LEU A 350 -21.52 12.92 -6.99
CA LEU A 350 -22.32 13.35 -8.14
C LEU A 350 -22.73 14.83 -8.03
N ASN A 351 -23.11 15.29 -6.83
CA ASN A 351 -23.46 16.69 -6.61
C ASN A 351 -22.26 17.64 -6.74
N TYR A 352 -21.12 17.32 -6.13
CA TYR A 352 -19.91 18.15 -6.22
C TYR A 352 -19.40 18.28 -7.66
N TYR A 353 -19.63 17.26 -8.48
CA TYR A 353 -19.19 17.21 -9.88
C TYR A 353 -20.33 17.39 -10.89
N GLN A 354 -21.52 17.86 -10.47
CA GLN A 354 -22.69 17.95 -11.35
C GLN A 354 -22.47 18.81 -12.61
N ASN A 355 -21.56 19.78 -12.54
CA ASN A 355 -21.21 20.67 -13.66
C ASN A 355 -20.07 20.11 -14.54
N ASP A 356 -19.42 19.01 -14.14
CA ASP A 356 -18.41 18.30 -14.91
C ASP A 356 -18.29 16.83 -14.47
N LEU A 357 -19.26 16.01 -14.90
CA LEU A 357 -19.26 14.57 -14.62
C LEU A 357 -18.12 13.84 -15.34
N ASP A 358 -17.62 14.37 -16.46
CA ASP A 358 -16.50 13.76 -17.18
C ASP A 358 -15.21 13.84 -16.36
N LEU A 359 -15.00 14.92 -15.61
CA LEU A 359 -13.91 15.00 -14.63
C LEU A 359 -14.03 13.90 -13.58
N LEU A 360 -15.23 13.68 -13.00
CA LEU A 360 -15.42 12.59 -12.02
C LEU A 360 -15.22 11.21 -12.66
N LYS A 361 -15.68 10.98 -13.89
CA LYS A 361 -15.41 9.74 -14.64
C LYS A 361 -13.92 9.48 -14.81
N ASN A 362 -13.15 10.52 -15.14
CA ASN A 362 -11.70 10.41 -15.28
C ASN A 362 -11.00 10.13 -13.94
N ILE A 363 -11.45 10.74 -12.84
CA ILE A 363 -10.93 10.48 -11.49
C ILE A 363 -11.26 9.03 -11.08
N TYR A 364 -12.50 8.60 -11.27
CA TYR A 364 -12.92 7.25 -10.95
C TYR A 364 -12.14 6.20 -11.77
N SER A 365 -11.94 6.44 -13.07
CA SER A 365 -11.09 5.60 -13.94
C SER A 365 -9.64 5.57 -13.46
N PHE A 366 -9.10 6.71 -13.01
CA PHE A 366 -7.76 6.78 -12.44
C PHE A 366 -7.67 5.94 -11.17
N GLU A 367 -8.63 6.06 -10.26
CA GLU A 367 -8.62 5.33 -9.00
C GLU A 367 -8.76 3.82 -9.18
N LEU A 368 -9.68 3.36 -10.04
CA LEU A 368 -9.80 1.94 -10.35
C LEU A 368 -8.49 1.33 -10.86
N LYS A 369 -7.70 2.10 -11.63
CA LYS A 369 -6.43 1.61 -12.21
C LYS A 369 -5.27 1.56 -11.22
N HIS A 370 -5.29 2.37 -10.17
CA HIS A 370 -4.12 2.61 -9.31
C HIS A 370 -4.37 2.30 -7.82
N SER A 371 -5.59 1.95 -7.44
CA SER A 371 -5.98 1.60 -6.07
C SER A 371 -6.86 0.36 -6.05
N ASP A 372 -6.35 -0.71 -5.46
CA ASP A 372 -7.10 -1.96 -5.27
C ASP A 372 -8.16 -1.82 -4.15
N GLN A 373 -8.22 -0.69 -3.45
CA GLN A 373 -9.15 -0.45 -2.33
C GLN A 373 -10.28 0.55 -2.67
N SER A 374 -10.29 1.10 -3.88
CA SER A 374 -11.31 2.08 -4.29
C SER A 374 -12.59 1.35 -4.72
N ASP A 375 -13.76 1.77 -4.22
CA ASP A 375 -15.07 1.17 -4.50
C ASP A 375 -15.12 -0.38 -4.35
N LEU A 376 -14.61 -0.89 -3.22
CA LEU A 376 -14.49 -2.33 -2.97
C LEU A 376 -15.81 -3.12 -3.07
N ASN A 377 -16.93 -2.46 -2.78
CA ASN A 377 -18.26 -3.09 -2.76
C ASN A 377 -19.11 -2.75 -4.00
N GLY A 378 -18.58 -1.92 -4.92
CA GLY A 378 -19.31 -1.45 -6.10
C GLY A 378 -20.40 -0.41 -5.80
N GLU A 379 -20.45 0.14 -4.59
CA GLU A 379 -21.47 1.12 -4.20
C GLU A 379 -21.40 2.39 -5.05
N TYR A 380 -20.20 2.87 -5.34
CA TYR A 380 -19.99 4.05 -6.17
C TYR A 380 -20.36 3.75 -7.61
N LEU A 381 -19.86 2.65 -8.18
CA LEU A 381 -20.26 2.18 -9.52
C LEU A 381 -21.77 2.07 -9.67
N SER A 382 -22.43 1.46 -8.67
CA SER A 382 -23.87 1.25 -8.63
C SER A 382 -24.64 2.57 -8.65
N CYS A 383 -24.27 3.52 -7.78
CA CYS A 383 -24.95 4.82 -7.70
C CYS A 383 -24.67 5.68 -8.95
N PHE A 384 -23.42 5.68 -9.43
CA PHE A 384 -23.05 6.40 -10.64
C PHE A 384 -23.80 5.86 -11.87
N TYR A 385 -23.92 4.54 -12.00
CA TYR A 385 -24.69 3.91 -13.06
C TYR A 385 -26.18 4.31 -13.03
N ASP A 386 -26.79 4.34 -11.85
CA ASP A 386 -28.19 4.76 -11.69
C ASP A 386 -28.40 6.22 -12.10
N ALA A 387 -27.40 7.08 -11.86
CA ALA A 387 -27.45 8.48 -12.27
C ALA A 387 -27.26 8.66 -13.79
N ASP A 388 -26.35 7.90 -14.40
CA ASP A 388 -26.06 7.94 -15.83
C ASP A 388 -25.50 6.59 -16.32
N PRO A 389 -26.23 5.80 -17.12
CA PRO A 389 -25.74 4.50 -17.58
C PRO A 389 -24.42 4.53 -18.38
N SER A 390 -23.98 5.69 -18.87
CA SER A 390 -22.68 5.80 -19.53
C SER A 390 -21.49 5.61 -18.59
N TRP A 391 -21.69 5.61 -17.26
CA TRP A 391 -20.66 5.19 -16.30
C TRP A 391 -20.21 3.73 -16.51
N LEU A 392 -21.04 2.88 -17.11
CA LEU A 392 -20.66 1.52 -17.45
C LEU A 392 -19.46 1.48 -18.40
N SER A 393 -19.36 2.41 -19.36
CA SER A 393 -18.25 2.40 -20.31
C SER A 393 -16.90 2.66 -19.63
N VAL A 394 -16.89 3.45 -18.55
CA VAL A 394 -15.70 3.73 -17.73
C VAL A 394 -15.24 2.48 -17.00
N TYR A 395 -16.17 1.72 -16.42
CA TYR A 395 -15.87 0.47 -15.73
C TYR A 395 -15.41 -0.61 -16.71
N GLU A 396 -16.09 -0.74 -17.85
CA GLU A 396 -15.68 -1.62 -18.93
C GLU A 396 -14.30 -1.25 -19.49
N ASP A 397 -14.00 0.05 -19.68
CA ASP A 397 -12.66 0.51 -20.06
C ASP A 397 -11.62 0.04 -19.04
N TYR A 398 -11.93 0.10 -17.76
CA TYR A 398 -11.06 -0.42 -16.72
C TYR A 398 -10.88 -1.94 -16.85
N LEU A 399 -11.97 -2.72 -16.91
CA LEU A 399 -11.92 -4.19 -17.04
C LEU A 399 -11.11 -4.66 -18.24
N PHE A 400 -11.27 -3.99 -19.39
CA PHE A 400 -10.67 -4.44 -20.64
C PHE A 400 -9.32 -3.77 -20.97
N ASN A 401 -8.90 -2.69 -20.32
CA ASN A 401 -7.59 -2.08 -20.59
C ASN A 401 -6.48 -2.55 -19.65
N GLN A 402 -6.76 -3.46 -18.72
CA GLN A 402 -5.71 -4.12 -17.94
C GLN A 402 -5.05 -5.25 -18.77
N ASP A 403 -3.72 -5.28 -18.83
CA ASP A 403 -2.95 -6.43 -19.34
C ASP A 403 -2.84 -7.53 -18.28
N ARG A 404 -3.98 -7.86 -17.65
CA ARG A 404 -4.07 -8.85 -16.58
C ARG A 404 -5.18 -9.84 -16.91
N ILE A 405 -4.88 -11.12 -16.69
CA ILE A 405 -5.91 -12.14 -16.52
C ILE A 405 -6.35 -11.98 -15.07
N TYR A 406 -7.55 -11.46 -14.84
CA TYR A 406 -8.08 -11.34 -13.48
C TYR A 406 -8.13 -12.74 -12.87
N GLY A 407 -7.45 -12.93 -11.74
CA GLY A 407 -7.67 -14.07 -10.89
C GLY A 407 -9.00 -13.93 -10.16
N THR A 408 -9.22 -14.75 -9.12
CA THR A 408 -10.35 -14.62 -8.19
C THR A 408 -10.22 -13.36 -7.30
N ASP A 409 -10.07 -12.18 -7.93
CA ASP A 409 -10.08 -10.88 -7.24
C ASP A 409 -11.47 -10.69 -6.62
N LYS A 410 -11.51 -10.82 -5.29
CA LYS A 410 -12.75 -10.78 -4.51
C LYS A 410 -13.43 -9.41 -4.67
N GLU A 411 -12.64 -8.38 -4.89
CA GLU A 411 -13.03 -7.00 -5.10
C GLU A 411 -13.85 -6.84 -6.39
N GLU A 412 -13.37 -7.38 -7.52
CA GLU A 412 -14.16 -7.35 -8.77
C GLU A 412 -15.43 -8.18 -8.67
N GLN A 413 -15.39 -9.30 -7.94
CA GLN A 413 -16.58 -10.11 -7.70
C GLN A 413 -17.66 -9.32 -6.93
N HIS A 414 -17.28 -8.45 -5.99
CA HIS A 414 -18.23 -7.57 -5.32
C HIS A 414 -18.81 -6.50 -6.25
N ARG A 415 -17.97 -5.84 -7.07
CA ARG A 415 -18.46 -4.85 -8.05
C ARG A 415 -19.36 -5.48 -9.11
N LEU A 416 -19.07 -6.69 -9.57
CA LEU A 416 -19.96 -7.39 -10.50
C LEU A 416 -21.25 -7.83 -9.79
N LYS A 417 -21.18 -8.28 -8.53
CA LYS A 417 -22.37 -8.66 -7.74
C LYS A 417 -23.37 -7.52 -7.65
N ILE A 418 -22.94 -6.27 -7.42
CA ILE A 418 -23.90 -5.15 -7.33
C ILE A 418 -24.58 -4.88 -8.68
N LEU A 419 -23.86 -5.03 -9.80
CA LEU A 419 -24.42 -4.90 -11.15
C LEU A 419 -25.41 -6.03 -11.46
N TRP A 420 -25.13 -7.25 -11.01
CA TRP A 420 -26.09 -8.36 -11.09
C TRP A 420 -27.39 -8.08 -10.36
N LEU A 421 -27.37 -7.25 -9.30
CA LEU A 421 -28.56 -6.90 -8.52
C LEU A 421 -29.43 -5.82 -9.19
N LYS A 422 -28.93 -5.11 -10.20
CA LYS A 422 -29.71 -4.12 -10.98
C LYS A 422 -30.86 -4.77 -11.75
N GLU A 423 -31.93 -4.02 -12.00
CA GLU A 423 -33.11 -4.55 -12.71
C GLU A 423 -32.81 -4.87 -14.18
N ASP A 424 -31.98 -4.04 -14.82
CA ASP A 424 -31.57 -4.15 -16.21
C ASP A 424 -30.24 -4.90 -16.38
N TYR A 425 -29.90 -5.78 -15.44
CA TYR A 425 -28.66 -6.56 -15.45
C TYR A 425 -28.37 -7.25 -16.80
N LEU A 426 -29.40 -7.76 -17.50
CA LEU A 426 -29.21 -8.37 -18.82
C LEU A 426 -28.52 -7.40 -19.80
N LYS A 427 -28.96 -6.14 -19.85
CA LYS A 427 -28.38 -5.11 -20.72
C LYS A 427 -26.94 -4.77 -20.31
N ILE A 428 -26.67 -4.71 -19.00
CA ILE A 428 -25.34 -4.43 -18.46
C ILE A 428 -24.35 -5.52 -18.91
N PHE A 429 -24.70 -6.78 -18.68
CA PHE A 429 -23.80 -7.89 -18.98
C PHE A 429 -23.73 -8.21 -20.47
N ASP A 430 -24.78 -7.94 -21.25
CA ASP A 430 -24.72 -7.96 -22.71
C ASP A 430 -23.71 -6.92 -23.22
N SER A 431 -23.71 -5.69 -22.70
CA SER A 431 -22.72 -4.65 -23.04
C SER A 431 -21.28 -5.11 -22.76
N ILE A 432 -21.04 -5.67 -21.56
CA ILE A 432 -19.72 -6.20 -21.17
C ILE A 432 -19.30 -7.34 -22.11
N PHE A 433 -20.21 -8.24 -22.47
CA PHE A 433 -19.93 -9.37 -23.36
C PHE A 433 -19.64 -8.92 -24.80
N ASP A 434 -20.45 -8.01 -25.32
CA ASP A 434 -20.33 -7.45 -26.67
C ASP A 434 -19.03 -6.65 -26.86
N ARG A 435 -18.46 -6.14 -25.78
CA ARG A 435 -17.21 -5.38 -25.81
C ARG A 435 -16.01 -6.13 -26.40
N LEU A 436 -16.05 -7.46 -26.40
CA LEU A 436 -15.04 -8.27 -27.09
C LEU A 436 -14.96 -8.03 -28.60
N ASP A 437 -16.05 -7.59 -29.22
CA ASP A 437 -16.10 -7.35 -30.67
C ASP A 437 -15.17 -6.21 -31.10
N GLY A 438 -14.79 -5.33 -30.17
CA GLY A 438 -13.82 -4.26 -30.41
C GLY A 438 -12.37 -4.73 -30.57
N TYR A 439 -12.05 -6.00 -30.25
CA TYR A 439 -10.68 -6.52 -30.27
C TYR A 439 -10.43 -7.41 -31.50
N THR A 440 -9.72 -6.87 -32.49
CA THR A 440 -9.35 -7.60 -33.72
C THR A 440 -8.03 -8.36 -33.63
N ASP A 441 -7.14 -7.97 -32.71
CA ASP A 441 -5.87 -8.66 -32.51
C ASP A 441 -6.09 -10.03 -31.82
N PRO A 442 -5.61 -11.14 -32.39
CA PRO A 442 -5.85 -12.47 -31.83
C PRO A 442 -5.30 -12.67 -30.41
N ALA A 443 -4.15 -12.08 -30.07
CA ALA A 443 -3.53 -12.23 -28.76
C ALA A 443 -4.31 -11.45 -27.69
N GLN A 444 -4.71 -10.22 -28.00
CA GLN A 444 -5.58 -9.42 -27.12
C GLN A 444 -6.93 -10.12 -26.93
N ARG A 445 -7.56 -10.57 -28.01
CA ARG A 445 -8.85 -11.29 -27.95
C ARG A 445 -8.74 -12.54 -27.08
N PHE A 446 -7.62 -13.28 -27.15
CA PHE A 446 -7.37 -14.41 -26.26
C PHE A 446 -7.36 -13.98 -24.80
N ILE A 447 -6.54 -12.99 -24.42
CA ILE A 447 -6.44 -12.51 -23.03
C ILE A 447 -7.81 -12.06 -22.51
N LYS A 448 -8.57 -11.27 -23.28
CA LYS A 448 -9.87 -10.73 -22.84
C LYS A 448 -10.94 -11.81 -22.67
N ARG A 449 -10.87 -12.91 -23.43
CA ARG A 449 -11.76 -14.06 -23.23
C ARG A 449 -11.55 -14.72 -21.88
N TYR A 450 -10.29 -14.93 -21.47
CA TYR A 450 -9.98 -15.50 -20.15
C TYR A 450 -10.34 -14.53 -19.01
N THR A 451 -10.14 -13.23 -19.21
CA THR A 451 -10.64 -12.21 -18.28
C THR A 451 -12.16 -12.33 -18.08
N LEU A 452 -12.94 -12.47 -19.15
CA LEU A 452 -14.39 -12.64 -19.01
C LEU A 452 -14.75 -13.99 -18.38
N GLN A 453 -14.01 -15.05 -18.68
CA GLN A 453 -14.24 -16.36 -18.07
C GLN A 453 -14.02 -16.30 -16.56
N SER A 454 -12.97 -15.64 -16.08
CA SER A 454 -12.73 -15.54 -14.64
C SER A 454 -13.76 -14.66 -13.92
N LEU A 455 -14.14 -13.54 -14.55
CA LEU A 455 -15.08 -12.58 -13.98
C LEU A 455 -16.54 -13.06 -14.00
N LEU A 456 -17.00 -13.59 -15.15
CA LEU A 456 -18.41 -13.92 -15.39
C LEU A 456 -18.70 -15.42 -15.37
N GLY A 457 -17.67 -16.26 -15.59
CA GLY A 457 -17.75 -17.72 -15.56
C GLY A 457 -17.70 -18.34 -14.16
N THR A 458 -17.67 -17.51 -13.11
CA THR A 458 -17.73 -17.94 -11.70
C THR A 458 -19.11 -17.66 -11.12
N TYR A 459 -19.70 -18.63 -10.41
CA TYR A 459 -20.96 -18.38 -9.70
C TYR A 459 -20.77 -17.56 -8.44
N ILE A 460 -21.54 -16.48 -8.36
CA ILE A 460 -21.74 -15.72 -7.13
C ILE A 460 -23.04 -16.26 -6.49
N PRO A 461 -22.98 -16.95 -5.34
CA PRO A 461 -24.12 -17.66 -4.77
C PRO A 461 -25.41 -16.84 -4.67
N GLU A 462 -25.29 -15.56 -4.33
CA GLU A 462 -26.42 -14.65 -4.09
C GLU A 462 -27.13 -14.19 -5.37
N VAL A 463 -26.46 -14.26 -6.53
CA VAL A 463 -27.01 -13.84 -7.83
C VAL A 463 -27.02 -14.95 -8.88
N LYS A 464 -26.78 -16.20 -8.45
CA LYS A 464 -26.68 -17.40 -9.30
C LYS A 464 -27.85 -17.53 -10.28
N ASP A 465 -29.07 -17.29 -9.84
CA ASP A 465 -30.26 -17.41 -10.71
C ASP A 465 -30.28 -16.36 -11.82
N ARG A 466 -29.77 -15.15 -11.56
CA ARG A 466 -29.64 -14.09 -12.58
C ARG A 466 -28.53 -14.42 -13.57
N GLN A 467 -27.39 -14.92 -13.08
CA GLN A 467 -26.30 -15.41 -13.94
C GLN A 467 -26.79 -16.53 -14.86
N LYS A 468 -27.52 -17.51 -14.33
CA LYS A 468 -28.13 -18.58 -15.14
C LYS A 468 -29.06 -18.05 -16.21
N LYS A 469 -29.97 -17.14 -15.84
CA LYS A 469 -30.89 -16.51 -16.79
C LYS A 469 -30.13 -15.77 -17.90
N TRP A 470 -29.06 -15.07 -17.55
CA TRP A 470 -28.24 -14.35 -18.52
C TRP A 470 -27.51 -15.30 -19.48
N PHE A 471 -26.90 -16.40 -19.00
CA PHE A 471 -26.29 -17.39 -19.90
C PHE A 471 -27.29 -18.04 -20.85
N LEU A 472 -28.49 -18.35 -20.38
CA LEU A 472 -29.57 -18.87 -21.25
C LEU A 472 -30.02 -17.82 -22.27
N HIS A 473 -30.14 -16.55 -21.85
CA HIS A 473 -30.41 -15.43 -22.76
C HIS A 473 -29.32 -15.27 -23.83
N LEU A 474 -28.04 -15.38 -23.46
CA LEU A 474 -26.94 -15.36 -24.43
C LEU A 474 -27.04 -16.51 -25.44
N ILE A 475 -27.46 -17.70 -25.02
CA ILE A 475 -27.72 -18.80 -25.97
C ILE A 475 -28.86 -18.42 -26.92
N ASP A 476 -29.96 -17.88 -26.40
CA ASP A 476 -31.14 -17.53 -27.19
C ASP A 476 -30.82 -16.53 -28.31
N VAL A 477 -30.01 -15.52 -28.00
CA VAL A 477 -29.67 -14.47 -28.96
C VAL A 477 -28.49 -14.84 -29.87
N ASN A 478 -27.59 -15.74 -29.45
CA ASN A 478 -26.36 -16.07 -30.19
C ASN A 478 -26.33 -17.48 -30.79
N ALA A 479 -27.37 -18.30 -30.66
CA ALA A 479 -27.34 -19.71 -31.08
C ALA A 479 -26.90 -19.93 -32.54
N MET A 480 -27.15 -18.96 -33.44
CA MET A 480 -26.79 -19.04 -34.87
C MET A 480 -25.41 -18.44 -35.20
N ASP A 481 -24.81 -17.70 -34.27
CA ASP A 481 -23.48 -17.12 -34.44
C ASP A 481 -22.44 -18.07 -33.86
N ALA A 482 -21.72 -18.76 -34.74
CA ALA A 482 -20.76 -19.81 -34.36
C ALA A 482 -19.64 -19.31 -33.44
N ASP A 483 -19.19 -18.07 -33.61
CA ASP A 483 -18.10 -17.49 -32.81
C ASP A 483 -18.61 -17.06 -31.44
N ARG A 484 -19.78 -16.43 -31.38
CA ARG A 484 -20.38 -15.98 -30.11
C ARG A 484 -20.87 -17.15 -29.27
N ILE A 485 -21.55 -18.13 -29.86
CA ILE A 485 -22.02 -19.30 -29.10
C ILE A 485 -20.85 -20.12 -28.57
N TRP A 486 -19.77 -20.26 -29.34
CA TRP A 486 -18.53 -20.88 -28.86
C TRP A 486 -18.02 -20.18 -27.59
N LEU A 487 -17.99 -18.85 -27.61
CA LEU A 487 -17.56 -18.06 -26.46
C LEU A 487 -18.45 -18.28 -25.24
N VAL A 488 -19.78 -18.33 -25.41
CA VAL A 488 -20.71 -18.62 -24.29
C VAL A 488 -20.37 -19.94 -23.61
N PHE A 489 -20.11 -21.00 -24.39
CA PHE A 489 -19.74 -22.30 -23.84
C PHE A 489 -18.32 -22.33 -23.27
N PHE A 490 -17.40 -21.51 -23.80
CA PHE A 490 -16.07 -21.30 -23.22
C PHE A 490 -16.16 -20.65 -21.83
N LEU A 491 -16.95 -19.59 -21.67
CA LEU A 491 -17.14 -18.91 -20.38
C LEU A 491 -17.72 -19.81 -19.28
N THR A 492 -18.38 -20.90 -19.65
CA THR A 492 -19.16 -21.74 -18.72
C THR A 492 -18.54 -23.12 -18.47
N GLU A 493 -17.30 -23.36 -18.89
CA GLU A 493 -16.63 -24.66 -18.75
C GLU A 493 -16.53 -25.17 -17.31
N GLU A 494 -16.31 -24.25 -16.36
CA GLU A 494 -16.10 -24.55 -14.94
C GLU A 494 -17.40 -24.52 -14.11
N LEU A 495 -18.53 -24.14 -14.73
CA LEU A 495 -19.83 -24.14 -14.05
C LEU A 495 -20.33 -25.56 -13.75
N ASP A 496 -21.29 -25.66 -12.83
CA ASP A 496 -21.85 -26.95 -12.42
C ASP A 496 -22.44 -27.75 -13.60
N ASP A 497 -22.13 -29.04 -13.64
CA ASP A 497 -22.55 -29.95 -14.73
C ASP A 497 -24.05 -29.91 -14.99
N ALA A 498 -24.89 -29.73 -13.97
CA ALA A 498 -26.34 -29.73 -14.15
C ALA A 498 -26.80 -28.52 -14.98
N PHE A 499 -26.30 -27.33 -14.67
CA PHE A 499 -26.58 -26.14 -15.47
C PHE A 499 -25.96 -26.20 -16.86
N ARG A 500 -24.75 -26.74 -17.00
CA ARG A 500 -24.13 -26.92 -18.32
C ARG A 500 -24.97 -27.84 -19.21
N ILE A 501 -25.55 -28.93 -18.66
CA ILE A 501 -26.49 -29.79 -19.39
C ILE A 501 -27.74 -28.99 -19.84
N GLU A 502 -28.30 -28.15 -18.98
CA GLU A 502 -29.43 -27.28 -19.30
C GLU A 502 -29.10 -26.30 -20.44
N MET A 503 -27.91 -25.71 -20.42
CA MET A 503 -27.41 -24.85 -21.50
C MET A 503 -27.28 -25.61 -22.83
N PHE A 504 -26.71 -26.81 -22.83
CA PHE A 504 -26.61 -27.63 -24.04
C PHE A 504 -27.99 -28.03 -24.58
N GLU A 505 -28.92 -28.40 -23.70
CA GLU A 505 -30.31 -28.69 -24.09
C GLU A 505 -30.97 -27.47 -24.74
N ARG A 506 -30.77 -26.28 -24.16
CA ARG A 506 -31.28 -25.03 -24.73
C ARG A 506 -30.68 -24.74 -26.10
N PHE A 507 -29.35 -24.81 -26.25
CA PHE A 507 -28.67 -24.60 -27.52
C PHE A 507 -29.16 -25.57 -28.60
N LEU A 508 -29.21 -26.87 -28.29
CA LEU A 508 -29.64 -27.88 -29.24
C LEU A 508 -31.10 -27.70 -29.67
N SER A 509 -31.96 -27.14 -28.82
CA SER A 509 -33.34 -26.81 -29.20
C SER A 509 -33.42 -25.70 -30.26
N LEU A 510 -32.39 -24.88 -30.39
CA LEU A 510 -32.32 -23.74 -31.30
C LEU A 510 -31.46 -24.04 -32.53
N ASN A 511 -30.35 -24.76 -32.37
CA ASN A 511 -29.37 -25.04 -33.42
C ASN A 511 -29.09 -26.55 -33.55
N SER A 512 -29.16 -27.06 -34.78
CA SER A 512 -28.85 -28.45 -35.12
C SER A 512 -27.63 -28.63 -36.03
N ASP A 513 -26.83 -27.58 -36.23
CA ASP A 513 -25.59 -27.60 -37.01
C ASP A 513 -24.48 -28.32 -36.24
N PHE A 514 -24.09 -29.47 -36.77
CA PHE A 514 -23.05 -30.30 -36.19
C PHE A 514 -21.68 -29.61 -36.18
N GLN A 515 -21.35 -28.81 -37.19
CA GLN A 515 -20.05 -28.13 -37.27
C GLN A 515 -19.91 -27.07 -36.19
N VAL A 516 -21.00 -26.38 -35.84
CA VAL A 516 -21.02 -25.44 -34.72
C VAL A 516 -20.91 -26.21 -33.40
N PHE A 517 -21.72 -27.25 -33.21
CA PHE A 517 -21.69 -28.07 -32.00
C PHE A 517 -20.32 -28.68 -31.72
N GLN A 518 -19.63 -29.19 -32.74
CA GLN A 518 -18.32 -29.83 -32.61
C GLN A 518 -17.25 -28.86 -32.07
N LYS A 519 -17.40 -27.56 -32.31
CA LYS A 519 -16.46 -26.54 -31.81
C LYS A 519 -16.69 -26.20 -30.35
N LEU A 520 -17.88 -26.43 -29.81
CA LEU A 520 -18.23 -26.07 -28.43
C LEU A 520 -17.40 -26.86 -27.42
N SER A 521 -17.01 -26.19 -26.34
CA SER A 521 -16.32 -26.82 -25.22
C SER A 521 -17.25 -27.75 -24.44
N LEU A 522 -17.32 -29.03 -24.85
CA LEU A 522 -18.04 -30.04 -24.07
C LEU A 522 -17.37 -30.29 -22.70
N LEU A 523 -16.04 -30.32 -22.67
CA LEU A 523 -15.24 -30.62 -21.48
C LEU A 523 -14.29 -29.44 -21.20
N PRO A 524 -13.88 -29.23 -19.93
CA PRO A 524 -12.91 -28.18 -19.59
C PRO A 524 -11.59 -28.36 -20.33
N HIS A 525 -10.99 -27.27 -20.82
CA HIS A 525 -9.69 -27.31 -21.50
C HIS A 525 -8.51 -27.58 -20.57
N MET A 526 -8.62 -27.14 -19.32
CA MET A 526 -7.58 -27.30 -18.29
C MET A 526 -8.14 -28.15 -17.15
N VAL A 527 -7.42 -29.19 -16.78
CA VAL A 527 -7.71 -29.95 -15.56
C VAL A 527 -6.42 -30.19 -14.81
N GLU A 528 -6.36 -29.66 -13.59
CA GLU A 528 -5.27 -29.92 -12.65
C GLU A 528 -5.70 -31.01 -11.68
N THR A 529 -4.82 -32.01 -11.48
CA THR A 529 -4.96 -33.01 -10.43
C THR A 529 -3.57 -33.33 -9.89
N THR A 530 -3.44 -33.46 -8.58
CA THR A 530 -2.21 -33.89 -7.90
C THR A 530 -2.09 -35.41 -7.82
N ASP A 531 -3.19 -36.11 -8.10
CA ASP A 531 -3.32 -37.57 -8.06
C ASP A 531 -3.71 -38.10 -9.46
N SER A 532 -4.04 -39.39 -9.55
CA SER A 532 -4.53 -40.05 -10.77
C SER A 532 -5.58 -39.23 -11.54
N PHE A 533 -5.46 -39.17 -12.87
CA PHE A 533 -6.49 -38.58 -13.74
C PHE A 533 -7.75 -39.47 -13.91
N VAL A 534 -7.76 -40.69 -13.38
CA VAL A 534 -8.91 -41.60 -13.50
C VAL A 534 -10.23 -40.98 -13.03
N PRO A 535 -10.34 -40.36 -11.83
CA PRO A 535 -11.58 -39.73 -11.39
C PRO A 535 -12.02 -38.56 -12.27
N VAL A 536 -11.06 -37.82 -12.84
CA VAL A 536 -11.33 -36.73 -13.79
C VAL A 536 -12.01 -37.29 -15.03
N TYR A 537 -11.43 -38.31 -15.65
CA TYR A 537 -11.99 -38.92 -16.86
C TYR A 537 -13.33 -39.60 -16.60
N GLU A 538 -13.53 -40.23 -15.44
CA GLU A 538 -14.82 -40.81 -15.05
C GLU A 538 -15.90 -39.72 -14.89
N LYS A 539 -15.56 -38.57 -14.30
CA LYS A 539 -16.47 -37.40 -14.23
C LYS A 539 -16.82 -36.88 -15.63
N GLN A 540 -15.82 -36.69 -16.50
CA GLN A 540 -16.03 -36.24 -17.88
C GLN A 540 -16.91 -37.21 -18.67
N LYS A 541 -16.67 -38.52 -18.55
CA LYS A 541 -17.51 -39.56 -19.16
C LYS A 541 -18.95 -39.48 -18.67
N LYS A 542 -19.16 -39.32 -17.36
CA LYS A 542 -20.51 -39.16 -16.79
C LYS A 542 -21.23 -37.94 -17.36
N PHE A 543 -20.52 -36.82 -17.52
CA PHE A 543 -21.08 -35.62 -18.16
C PHE A 543 -21.49 -35.88 -19.61
N LEU A 544 -20.61 -36.49 -20.43
CA LEU A 544 -20.91 -36.84 -21.82
C LEU A 544 -22.10 -37.80 -21.94
N SER A 545 -22.20 -38.80 -21.06
CA SER A 545 -23.36 -39.70 -21.03
C SER A 545 -24.66 -38.95 -20.79
N ARG A 546 -24.67 -37.99 -19.85
CA ARG A 546 -25.85 -37.14 -19.59
C ARG A 546 -26.23 -36.30 -20.80
N LEU A 547 -25.26 -35.77 -21.57
CA LEU A 547 -25.54 -35.08 -22.83
C LEU A 547 -26.17 -36.00 -23.86
N LEU A 548 -25.67 -37.24 -23.97
CA LEU A 548 -26.20 -38.23 -24.90
C LEU A 548 -27.65 -38.62 -24.57
N ASP A 549 -27.99 -38.64 -23.29
CA ASP A 549 -29.32 -39.00 -22.76
C ASP A 549 -30.36 -37.87 -22.88
N LEU A 550 -29.98 -36.67 -23.33
CA LEU A 550 -30.91 -35.57 -23.55
C LEU A 550 -32.00 -35.96 -24.55
N LYS A 551 -33.25 -35.60 -24.25
CA LYS A 551 -34.41 -35.97 -25.09
C LYS A 551 -34.27 -35.47 -26.52
N VAL A 552 -33.75 -34.26 -26.72
CA VAL A 552 -33.52 -33.66 -28.05
C VAL A 552 -32.59 -34.53 -28.90
N MET A 553 -31.64 -35.24 -28.29
CA MET A 553 -30.72 -36.13 -28.99
C MET A 553 -31.40 -37.33 -29.61
N SER A 554 -32.65 -37.67 -29.27
CA SER A 554 -33.37 -38.79 -29.92
C SER A 554 -33.80 -38.47 -31.37
N ASP A 555 -33.87 -37.20 -31.73
CA ASP A 555 -34.25 -36.75 -33.08
C ASP A 555 -33.17 -37.14 -34.11
N ILE A 556 -33.62 -37.46 -35.33
CA ILE A 556 -32.75 -37.91 -36.42
C ILE A 556 -31.73 -36.84 -36.84
N ARG A 557 -32.05 -35.56 -36.64
CA ARG A 557 -31.16 -34.42 -36.97
C ARG A 557 -29.86 -34.42 -36.17
N TYR A 558 -29.83 -35.05 -34.98
CA TYR A 558 -28.65 -35.09 -34.12
C TYR A 558 -27.86 -36.40 -34.22
N LEU A 559 -28.03 -37.19 -35.31
CA LEU A 559 -27.30 -38.44 -35.51
C LEU A 559 -25.78 -38.28 -35.42
N GLU A 560 -25.23 -37.24 -36.07
CA GLU A 560 -23.79 -36.95 -36.06
C GLU A 560 -23.30 -36.51 -34.67
N HIS A 561 -24.10 -35.70 -33.97
CA HIS A 561 -23.82 -35.24 -32.61
C HIS A 561 -23.73 -36.42 -31.64
N ARG A 562 -24.73 -37.34 -31.70
CA ARG A 562 -24.74 -38.57 -30.90
C ARG A 562 -23.53 -39.45 -31.16
N LYS A 563 -23.17 -39.62 -32.44
CA LYS A 563 -21.99 -40.41 -32.82
C LYS A 563 -20.73 -39.81 -32.20
N TRP A 564 -20.54 -38.49 -32.35
CA TRP A 564 -19.36 -37.81 -31.83
C TRP A 564 -19.24 -37.87 -30.29
N ILE A 565 -20.35 -37.74 -29.56
CA ILE A 565 -20.36 -37.91 -28.10
C ILE A 565 -19.99 -39.35 -27.71
N LYS A 566 -20.53 -40.36 -28.41
CA LYS A 566 -20.16 -41.77 -28.16
C LYS A 566 -18.68 -42.03 -28.40
N ASP A 567 -18.15 -41.54 -29.51
CA ASP A 567 -16.73 -41.67 -29.84
C ASP A 567 -15.85 -40.98 -28.78
N SER A 568 -16.32 -39.86 -28.21
CA SER A 568 -15.66 -39.15 -27.11
C SER A 568 -15.68 -39.95 -25.79
N ILE A 569 -16.80 -40.60 -25.47
CA ILE A 569 -16.92 -41.51 -24.31
C ILE A 569 -15.95 -42.68 -24.44
N ASP A 570 -15.89 -43.31 -25.62
CA ASP A 570 -14.97 -44.42 -25.89
C ASP A 570 -13.50 -43.99 -25.79
N SER A 571 -13.19 -42.73 -26.14
CA SER A 571 -11.85 -42.17 -25.93
C SER A 571 -11.51 -42.03 -24.45
N LYS A 572 -12.44 -41.52 -23.63
CA LYS A 572 -12.24 -41.42 -22.17
C LYS A 572 -12.04 -42.78 -21.52
N ASP A 573 -12.73 -43.82 -22.00
CA ASP A 573 -12.50 -45.19 -21.52
C ASP A 573 -11.07 -45.68 -21.81
N ARG A 574 -10.51 -45.36 -22.98
CA ARG A 574 -9.10 -45.68 -23.27
C ARG A 574 -8.14 -44.93 -22.36
N GLU A 575 -8.36 -43.62 -22.15
CA GLU A 575 -7.55 -42.79 -21.26
C GLU A 575 -7.55 -43.31 -19.81
N ILE A 576 -8.71 -43.73 -19.30
CA ILE A 576 -8.83 -44.37 -17.97
C ILE A 576 -7.98 -45.64 -17.88
N GLN A 577 -8.01 -46.50 -18.90
CA GLN A 577 -7.23 -47.75 -18.88
C GLN A 577 -5.72 -47.50 -18.96
N GLU A 578 -5.31 -46.48 -19.71
CA GLU A 578 -3.91 -46.08 -19.80
C GLU A 578 -3.40 -45.49 -18.48
N GLU A 579 -4.20 -44.63 -17.86
CA GLU A 579 -3.83 -44.00 -16.59
C GLU A 579 -3.74 -45.03 -15.45
N LYS A 580 -4.72 -45.95 -15.34
CA LYS A 580 -4.66 -47.07 -14.38
C LYS A 580 -3.38 -47.90 -14.52
N LYS A 581 -2.86 -48.08 -15.74
CA LYS A 581 -1.59 -48.79 -15.96
C LYS A 581 -0.37 -47.97 -15.51
N LYS A 582 -0.40 -46.64 -15.64
CA LYS A 582 0.67 -45.75 -15.17
C LYS A 582 0.70 -45.68 -13.64
N ASP A 583 -0.45 -45.51 -13.01
CA ASP A 583 -0.59 -45.44 -11.55
C ASP A 583 -0.02 -46.71 -10.90
N VAL A 584 -0.39 -47.87 -11.44
CA VAL A 584 0.15 -49.17 -11.00
C VAL A 584 1.68 -49.19 -11.14
N ARG A 585 2.25 -48.70 -12.24
CA ARG A 585 3.72 -48.69 -12.44
C ARG A 585 4.44 -47.77 -11.47
N GLN A 586 3.87 -46.62 -11.12
CA GLN A 586 4.45 -45.68 -10.15
C GLN A 586 4.41 -46.20 -8.71
N VAL A 587 3.40 -46.99 -8.35
CA VAL A 587 3.31 -47.64 -7.03
C VAL A 587 4.36 -48.75 -6.85
N PHE A 588 4.86 -49.32 -7.95
CA PHE A 588 5.87 -50.39 -7.95
C PHE A 588 7.30 -49.93 -8.30
N SER A 589 7.54 -48.62 -8.43
CA SER A 589 8.86 -47.98 -8.59
C SER A 589 9.25 -47.23 -7.33
#